data_AF-A0A2N5CPM5-F1
#
_entry.id   AF-A0A2N5CPM5-F1
#
_cell.length_a   1.000
_cell.length_b   1.000
_cell.length_c   1.000
_cell.angle_alpha   90.00
_cell.angle_beta   90.00
_cell.angle_gamma   90.00
#
_symmetry.space_group_name_H-M   'P 1'
#
loop_
_entity.id
_entity.type
_entity.pdbx_description
1 polymer ?
#
loop_
_entity_poly.entity_id
_entity_poly.type
_entity_poly.pdbx_seq_one_letter_code
_entity_poly.pdbx_strand_id
1 'polypeptide(L)'
;MSDASSFLPTSFNPVEEEVFGKAYSKTCDLKHFDDVRAWAHQHVRETGHAVELHFGYDVRDDHWLSRLSYERLAELEALQADPEAARTLAARLLGDPDKS
;
A
#
# COMPACT_ATOMS: atom_id res chain seq x y z
N MET A 1 16.30 -2.86 -26.43
CA MET A 1 16.37 -2.79 -24.96
C MET A 1 15.01 -2.31 -24.49
N SER A 2 14.21 -3.20 -23.92
CA SER A 2 12.82 -2.90 -23.57
C SER A 2 12.80 -2.25 -22.19
N ASP A 3 12.38 -1.00 -22.15
CA ASP A 3 12.27 -0.19 -20.94
C ASP A 3 11.17 -0.79 -20.02
N ALA A 4 11.49 -0.90 -18.72
CA ALA A 4 10.61 -1.48 -17.70
C ALA A 4 9.32 -0.65 -17.49
N SER A 5 9.29 0.56 -18.05
CA SER A 5 8.12 1.43 -18.15
C SER A 5 6.96 0.83 -18.97
N SER A 6 7.21 -0.20 -19.79
CA SER A 6 6.17 -0.86 -20.61
C SER A 6 5.20 -1.78 -19.84
N PHE A 7 5.50 -2.10 -18.57
CA PHE A 7 4.66 -2.97 -17.72
C PHE A 7 3.79 -2.22 -16.72
N LEU A 8 3.95 -0.90 -16.61
CA LEU A 8 3.15 -0.08 -15.70
C LEU A 8 1.88 0.40 -16.43
N PRO A 9 0.67 0.16 -15.89
CA PRO A 9 -0.56 0.69 -16.46
C PRO A 9 -0.49 2.22 -16.57
N THR A 10 -0.66 2.75 -17.80
CA THR A 10 -0.49 4.18 -18.14
C THR A 10 -1.51 5.12 -17.47
N SER A 11 -2.49 4.59 -16.74
CA SER A 11 -3.54 5.34 -16.06
C SER A 11 -3.50 5.23 -14.53
N PHE A 12 -2.51 4.55 -13.96
CA PHE A 12 -2.30 4.59 -12.53
C PHE A 12 -1.44 5.83 -12.23
N ASN A 13 -2.10 6.89 -11.78
CA ASN A 13 -1.44 8.08 -11.24
C ASN A 13 -1.67 8.07 -9.73
N PRO A 14 -0.94 7.22 -8.99
CA PRO A 14 -1.12 7.10 -7.57
C PRO A 14 -0.70 8.40 -6.91
N VAL A 15 -1.57 8.92 -6.06
CA VAL A 15 -1.22 9.96 -5.10
C VAL A 15 -0.37 9.26 -4.03
N GLU A 16 0.89 8.94 -4.38
CA GLU A 16 1.79 8.09 -3.60
C GLU A 16 2.42 8.87 -2.46
N GLU A 17 1.81 8.85 -1.27
CA GLU A 17 2.66 8.78 -0.09
C GLU A 17 3.09 7.32 0.07
N GLU A 18 4.33 7.02 -0.35
CA GLU A 18 4.98 5.74 -0.04
C GLU A 18 5.09 5.62 1.49
N VAL A 19 4.33 4.70 2.08
CA VAL A 19 4.27 4.52 3.55
C VAL A 19 5.49 3.77 4.03
N PHE A 20 5.96 2.81 3.24
CA PHE A 20 7.20 2.10 3.50
C PHE A 20 7.74 1.44 2.23
N GLY A 21 9.07 1.37 2.12
CA GLY A 21 9.79 0.55 1.17
C GLY A 21 10.59 -0.53 1.90
N LYS A 22 10.84 -1.66 1.22
CA LYS A 22 11.84 -2.64 1.64
C LYS A 22 12.57 -3.22 0.43
N ALA A 23 13.89 -3.16 0.46
CA ALA A 23 14.78 -3.88 -0.45
C ALA A 23 15.29 -5.15 0.23
N TYR A 24 15.36 -6.26 -0.50
CA TYR A 24 15.98 -7.49 -0.02
C TYR A 24 16.82 -8.15 -1.10
N SER A 25 18.11 -8.38 -0.83
CA SER A 25 18.95 -9.22 -1.68
C SER A 25 19.11 -10.59 -1.06
N LYS A 26 18.53 -11.61 -1.70
CA LYS A 26 18.63 -13.01 -1.25
C LYS A 26 20.06 -13.55 -1.30
N THR A 27 20.86 -13.09 -2.26
CA THR A 27 22.25 -13.56 -2.45
C THR A 27 23.19 -13.04 -1.37
N CYS A 28 22.97 -11.80 -0.88
CA CYS A 28 23.76 -11.21 0.19
C CYS A 28 23.12 -11.36 1.58
N ASP A 29 21.88 -11.84 1.64
CA ASP A 29 20.98 -11.80 2.80
C ASP A 29 20.88 -10.41 3.46
N LEU A 30 20.87 -9.35 2.63
CA LEU A 30 20.83 -7.95 3.06
C LEU A 30 19.42 -7.38 2.89
N LYS A 31 18.95 -6.66 3.92
CA LYS A 31 17.66 -5.94 3.92
C LYS A 31 17.91 -4.45 4.12
N HIS A 32 17.22 -3.63 3.34
CA HIS A 32 17.29 -2.17 3.42
C HIS A 32 15.87 -1.59 3.46
N PHE A 33 15.64 -0.52 4.22
CA PHE A 33 14.29 0.04 4.44
C PHE A 33 14.21 1.53 4.10
N ASP A 34 15.32 2.25 4.14
CA ASP A 34 15.39 3.66 3.75
C ASP A 34 15.80 3.79 2.27
N ASP A 35 15.27 4.77 1.54
CA ASP A 35 15.65 5.07 0.14
C ASP A 35 15.88 3.80 -0.73
N VAL A 36 14.88 2.92 -0.67
CA VAL A 36 14.95 1.52 -1.11
C VAL A 36 15.28 1.39 -2.59
N ARG A 37 14.82 2.35 -3.41
CA ARG A 37 15.13 2.40 -4.84
C ARG A 37 16.60 2.74 -5.09
N ALA A 38 17.12 3.77 -4.43
CA ALA A 38 18.53 4.17 -4.61
C ALA A 38 19.48 3.05 -4.18
N TRP A 39 19.22 2.45 -3.02
CA TRP A 39 20.02 1.33 -2.53
C TRP A 39 19.99 0.13 -3.49
N ALA A 40 18.81 -0.26 -3.98
CA ALA A 40 18.69 -1.40 -4.88
C ALA A 40 19.44 -1.16 -6.21
N HIS A 41 19.34 0.05 -6.76
CA HIS A 41 20.08 0.41 -7.97
C HIS A 41 21.59 0.37 -7.77
N GLN A 42 22.08 0.91 -6.64
CA GLN A 42 23.49 0.85 -6.27
C GLN A 42 23.96 -0.61 -6.12
N HIS A 43 23.23 -1.40 -5.33
CA HIS A 43 23.58 -2.79 -5.01
C HIS A 43 23.63 -3.69 -6.25
N VAL A 44 22.67 -3.55 -7.17
CA VAL A 44 22.67 -4.29 -8.44
C VAL A 44 23.86 -3.88 -9.33
N ARG A 45 24.24 -2.60 -9.34
CA ARG A 45 25.40 -2.13 -10.13
C ARG A 45 26.72 -2.65 -9.58
N GLU A 46 26.86 -2.71 -8.25
CA GLU A 46 28.09 -3.13 -7.59
C GLU A 46 28.27 -4.65 -7.58
N THR A 47 27.18 -5.39 -7.36
CA THR A 47 27.24 -6.83 -7.10
C THR A 47 26.66 -7.68 -8.23
N GLY A 48 25.80 -7.11 -9.08
CA GLY A 48 25.02 -7.86 -10.06
C GLY A 48 23.94 -8.77 -9.44
N HIS A 49 23.73 -8.72 -8.11
CA HIS A 49 22.76 -9.56 -7.44
C HIS A 49 21.34 -9.01 -7.57
N ALA A 50 20.38 -9.91 -7.77
CA ALA A 50 18.97 -9.54 -7.78
C ALA A 50 18.53 -9.01 -6.41
N VAL A 51 17.65 -8.00 -6.45
CA VAL A 51 17.04 -7.37 -5.28
C VAL A 51 15.53 -7.42 -5.43
N GLU A 52 14.86 -7.94 -4.43
CA GLU A 52 13.40 -7.91 -4.27
C GLU A 52 13.00 -6.58 -3.64
N LEU A 53 12.05 -5.87 -4.25
CA LEU A 53 11.52 -4.60 -3.75
C LEU A 53 10.06 -4.78 -3.33
N HIS A 54 9.73 -4.33 -2.13
CA HIS A 54 8.37 -4.26 -1.62
C HIS A 54 8.04 -2.80 -1.31
N PHE A 55 6.95 -2.31 -1.89
CA PHE A 55 6.43 -0.97 -1.62
C PHE A 55 5.04 -1.09 -1.03
N GLY A 56 4.82 -0.40 0.08
CA GLY A 56 3.51 -0.21 0.70
C GLY A 56 3.00 1.19 0.40
N TYR A 57 1.86 1.27 -0.28
CA TYR A 57 1.20 2.52 -0.61
C TYR A 57 -0.02 2.70 0.30
N ASP A 58 -0.21 3.90 0.85
CA ASP A 58 -1.50 4.23 1.44
C ASP A 58 -2.47 4.52 0.29
N VAL A 59 -3.46 3.65 0.12
CA VAL A 59 -4.53 3.86 -0.85
C VAL A 59 -5.71 4.62 -0.24
N ARG A 60 -5.60 5.10 1.00
CA ARG A 60 -6.67 5.78 1.75
C ARG A 60 -6.81 7.28 1.47
N ASP A 61 -6.51 7.73 0.25
CA ASP A 61 -6.75 9.12 -0.18
C ASP A 61 -8.20 9.38 -0.64
N ASP A 62 -8.67 10.64 -0.71
CA ASP A 62 -10.03 11.03 -1.18
C ASP A 62 -10.46 10.33 -2.49
N HIS A 63 -9.47 9.90 -3.29
CA HIS A 63 -9.64 9.08 -4.48
C HIS A 63 -10.38 7.76 -4.25
N TRP A 64 -10.17 7.01 -3.16
CA TRP A 64 -10.90 5.74 -2.94
C TRP A 64 -12.36 5.97 -2.56
N LEU A 65 -12.66 7.01 -1.78
CA LEU A 65 -14.02 7.41 -1.45
C LEU A 65 -14.79 7.72 -2.74
N SER A 66 -14.17 8.44 -3.67
CA SER A 66 -14.78 8.78 -4.97
C SER A 66 -15.19 7.58 -5.84
N ARG A 67 -14.60 6.39 -5.59
CA ARG A 67 -14.90 5.15 -6.32
C ARG A 67 -16.05 4.35 -5.72
N LEU A 68 -16.53 4.72 -4.53
CA LEU A 68 -17.67 4.07 -3.90
C LEU A 68 -18.97 4.49 -4.59
N SER A 69 -19.95 3.59 -4.62
CA SER A 69 -21.29 3.95 -5.07
C SER A 69 -21.93 4.96 -4.12
N TYR A 70 -22.88 5.74 -4.62
CA TYR A 70 -23.64 6.72 -3.82
C TYR A 70 -24.23 6.11 -2.55
N GLU A 71 -24.78 4.89 -2.63
CA GLU A 71 -25.33 4.17 -1.48
C GLU A 71 -24.27 3.93 -0.39
N ARG A 72 -23.04 3.57 -0.78
CA ARG A 72 -21.94 3.33 0.15
C ARG A 72 -21.41 4.62 0.76
N LEU A 73 -21.40 5.71 -0.01
CA LEU A 73 -21.07 7.04 0.52
C LEU A 73 -22.10 7.50 1.55
N ALA A 74 -23.39 7.33 1.26
CA ALA A 74 -24.47 7.67 2.19
C ALA A 74 -24.42 6.83 3.48
N GLU A 75 -24.10 5.53 3.37
CA GLU A 75 -23.86 4.68 4.54
C GLU A 75 -22.68 5.18 5.39
N LEU A 76 -21.57 5.60 4.76
CA LEU A 76 -20.42 6.16 5.47
C LEU A 76 -20.76 7.49 6.15
N GLU A 77 -21.51 8.37 5.50
CA GLU A 77 -22.00 9.62 6.10
C GLU A 77 -22.91 9.35 7.31
N ALA A 78 -23.81 8.36 7.20
CA ALA A 78 -24.67 7.96 8.31
C ALA A 78 -23.86 7.41 9.50
N LEU A 79 -22.81 6.62 9.24
CA LEU A 79 -21.92 6.10 10.27
C LEU A 79 -21.04 7.20 10.89
N GLN A 80 -20.67 8.24 10.14
CA GLN A 80 -19.99 9.40 10.71
C GLN A 80 -20.90 10.21 11.64
N ALA A 81 -22.19 10.30 11.30
CA ALA A 81 -23.19 10.96 12.14
C ALA A 81 -23.54 10.15 13.41
N ASP A 82 -23.37 8.83 13.38
CA ASP A 82 -23.62 7.93 14.52
C ASP A 82 -22.36 7.13 14.93
N PRO A 83 -21.55 7.66 15.87
CA PRO A 83 -20.36 7.01 16.38
C PRO A 83 -20.62 5.65 17.06
N GLU A 84 -21.82 5.40 17.58
CA GLU A 84 -22.17 4.13 18.25
C GLU A 84 -22.42 3.03 17.22
N ALA A 85 -23.15 3.36 16.14
CA ALA A 85 -23.31 2.47 15.00
C ALA A 85 -21.96 2.15 14.33
N ALA A 86 -21.08 3.15 14.18
CA ALA A 86 -19.74 2.96 13.63
C ALA A 86 -18.90 1.99 14.48
N ARG A 87 -18.92 2.14 15.81
CA ARG A 87 -18.22 1.23 16.74
C ARG A 87 -18.78 -0.19 16.68
N THR A 88 -20.09 -0.34 16.61
CA THR A 88 -20.77 -1.64 16.51
C THR A 88 -20.38 -2.35 15.21
N LEU A 89 -20.37 -1.63 14.09
CA LEU A 89 -19.92 -2.14 12.80
C LEU A 89 -18.44 -2.53 12.83
N ALA A 90 -17.58 -1.69 13.42
CA ALA A 90 -16.15 -1.97 13.56
C ALA A 90 -15.90 -3.23 14.40
N ALA A 91 -16.60 -3.38 15.53
CA ALA A 91 -16.53 -4.58 16.36
C ALA A 91 -16.94 -5.85 15.59
N ARG A 92 -17.98 -5.78 14.76
CA ARG A 92 -18.39 -6.90 13.91
C ARG A 92 -17.34 -7.26 12.86
N LEU A 93 -16.68 -6.27 12.27
CA LEU A 93 -15.71 -6.46 11.19
C LEU A 93 -14.34 -6.94 11.68
N LEU A 94 -13.90 -6.45 12.83
CA LEU A 94 -12.62 -6.83 13.42
C LEU A 94 -12.67 -8.20 14.14
N GLY A 95 -13.88 -8.76 14.31
CA GLY A 95 -14.11 -10.02 15.00
C GLY A 95 -14.09 -9.83 16.52
N ASP A 96 -14.94 -10.60 17.21
CA ASP A 96 -14.95 -10.67 18.68
C ASP A 96 -13.53 -10.94 19.20
N PRO A 97 -12.97 -10.09 20.10
CA PRO A 97 -11.73 -10.41 20.78
C PRO A 97 -11.83 -11.66 21.68
N ASP A 98 -13.04 -12.21 21.89
CA ASP A 98 -13.33 -13.38 22.72
C ASP A 98 -13.42 -14.73 21.94
N LYS A 99 -13.00 -14.76 20.68
CA LYS A 99 -12.76 -16.02 19.95
C LYS A 99 -11.30 -16.13 19.53
N SER A 100 -10.42 -16.36 20.50
CA SER A 100 -9.04 -16.85 20.31
C SER A 100 -8.69 -17.86 21.40
#